data_AF-A0A4R9VDK7-F1
#
_entry.id   AF-A0A4R9VDK7-F1
#
_cell.length_a   1.000
_cell.length_b   1.000
_cell.length_c   1.000
_cell.angle_alpha   90.00
_cell.angle_beta   90.00
_cell.angle_gamma   90.00
#
_symmetry.space_group_name_H-M   'P 1'
#
loop_
_entity.id
_entity.type
_entity.pdbx_description
1 polymer ?
#
loop_
_entity_poly.entity_id
_entity_poly.type
_entity_poly.pdbx_seq_one_letter_code
_entity_poly.pdbx_strand_id
1 'polypeptide(L)'
;RGAVGADPLMGDGAGVLVQLPDRFFREEMASQGVELPKPGHYAVGHVFMPRDPELQAHIEGIIAEVAQLEGQPLLGFRDVPVDNSSLSKAPDIAASEPVQRQVF
;
A
#
# COMPACT_ATOMS: atom_id res chain seq x y z
N ARG A 1 9.92 11.26 21.42
CA ARG A 1 11.34 10.86 21.55
C ARG A 1 11.82 10.34 20.18
N GLY A 2 12.01 11.24 19.22
CA GLY A 2 12.58 10.94 17.89
C GLY A 2 13.62 12.01 17.56
N ALA A 3 14.63 11.68 16.77
CA ALA A 3 15.60 12.67 16.30
C ALA A 3 14.94 13.50 15.19
N VAL A 4 15.13 14.81 15.25
CA VAL A 4 14.80 15.71 14.14
C VAL A 4 16.11 15.99 13.44
N GLY A 5 16.15 15.80 12.11
CA GLY A 5 17.30 16.18 11.29
C GLY A 5 17.49 17.70 11.23
N ALA A 6 18.39 18.19 10.38
CA ALA A 6 18.50 19.62 10.11
C ALA A 6 17.23 20.20 9.45
N ASP A 7 16.43 19.34 8.81
CA ASP A 7 15.09 19.65 8.32
C ASP A 7 14.04 19.19 9.36
N PRO A 8 13.20 20.10 9.90
CA PRO A 8 12.15 19.75 10.88
C PRO A 8 11.08 18.79 10.33
N LEU A 9 10.98 18.64 9.01
CA LEU A 9 10.07 17.72 8.33
C LEU A 9 10.70 16.33 8.09
N MET A 10 11.98 16.16 8.44
CA MET A 10 12.67 14.88 8.34
C MET A 10 12.57 14.13 9.67
N GLY A 11 11.90 12.98 9.64
CA GLY A 11 11.82 12.04 10.74
C GLY A 11 12.40 10.68 10.38
N ASP A 12 12.84 9.92 11.39
CA ASP A 12 13.43 8.59 11.18
C ASP A 12 12.41 7.52 10.77
N GLY A 13 11.13 7.75 11.06
CA GLY A 13 10.02 6.85 10.74
C GLY A 13 8.94 6.81 11.81
N ALA A 14 7.69 6.62 11.38
CA ALA A 14 6.54 6.42 12.25
C ALA A 14 5.58 5.40 11.61
N GLY A 15 4.87 4.63 12.42
CA GLY A 15 3.91 3.64 11.94
C GLY A 15 2.93 3.22 13.02
N VAL A 16 1.76 2.78 12.59
CA VAL A 16 0.72 2.21 13.45
C VAL A 16 0.20 0.92 12.82
N LEU A 17 0.10 -0.14 13.62
CA LEU A 17 -0.55 -1.38 13.22
C LEU A 17 -1.95 -1.40 13.81
N VAL A 18 -2.95 -1.62 12.95
CA VAL A 18 -4.35 -1.77 13.33
C VAL A 18 -4.88 -3.13 12.86
N GLN A 19 -6.00 -3.56 13.44
CA GLN A 19 -6.74 -4.70 12.90
C GLN A 19 -7.28 -4.38 11.51
N LEU A 20 -7.51 -5.42 10.69
CA LEU A 20 -8.08 -5.29 9.36
C LEU A 20 -9.42 -4.54 9.43
N PRO A 21 -9.52 -3.30 8.90
CA PRO A 21 -10.72 -2.48 9.01
C PRO A 21 -11.76 -2.93 7.97
N ASP A 22 -12.46 -4.05 8.22
CA ASP A 22 -13.35 -4.71 7.26
C ASP A 22 -14.38 -3.77 6.62
N ARG A 23 -15.09 -2.98 7.45
CA ARG A 23 -16.11 -2.05 6.94
C ARG A 23 -15.52 -1.07 5.92
N PHE A 24 -14.37 -0.49 6.21
CA PHE A 24 -13.71 0.47 5.33
C PHE A 24 -13.34 -0.19 3.99
N PHE A 25 -12.68 -1.35 4.03
CA PHE A 25 -12.25 -2.02 2.81
C PHE A 25 -13.41 -2.53 1.97
N ARG A 26 -14.51 -2.95 2.60
CA ARG A 26 -15.72 -3.36 1.88
C ARG A 26 -16.32 -2.19 1.10
N GLU A 27 -16.40 -1.01 1.71
CA GLU A 27 -16.88 0.21 1.05
C GLU A 27 -15.94 0.62 -0.12
N GLU A 28 -14.62 0.63 0.12
CA GLU A 28 -13.60 1.00 -0.87
C GLU A 28 -13.55 0.03 -2.07
N MET A 29 -13.58 -1.28 -1.83
CA MET A 29 -13.50 -2.28 -2.90
C MET A 29 -14.83 -2.39 -3.65
N ALA A 30 -15.97 -2.21 -2.98
CA ALA A 30 -17.27 -2.14 -3.65
C ALA A 30 -17.35 -0.95 -4.62
N SER A 31 -16.72 0.18 -4.30
CA SER A 31 -16.63 1.33 -5.22
C SER A 31 -15.86 1.02 -6.51
N GLN A 32 -15.01 -0.01 -6.49
CA GLN A 32 -14.24 -0.53 -7.62
C GLN A 32 -14.90 -1.76 -8.27
N GLY A 33 -16.13 -2.12 -7.84
CA GLY A 33 -16.86 -3.27 -8.36
C GLY A 33 -16.41 -4.62 -7.81
N VAL A 34 -15.64 -4.65 -6.71
CA VAL A 34 -15.16 -5.88 -6.07
C VAL A 34 -15.96 -6.15 -4.79
N GLU A 35 -16.64 -7.28 -4.75
CA GLU A 35 -17.33 -7.77 -3.54
C GLU A 35 -16.36 -8.60 -2.70
N LEU A 36 -16.03 -8.11 -1.50
CA LEU A 36 -15.15 -8.83 -0.59
C LEU A 36 -15.86 -10.01 0.09
N PRO A 37 -15.17 -11.15 0.29
CA PRO A 37 -15.64 -12.23 1.15
C PRO A 37 -15.99 -11.78 2.58
N LYS A 38 -16.60 -12.68 3.35
CA LYS A 38 -16.89 -12.43 4.77
C LYS A 38 -15.61 -12.11 5.55
N PRO A 39 -15.69 -11.35 6.65
CA PRO A 39 -14.55 -11.14 7.54
C PRO A 39 -13.85 -12.46 7.88
N GLY A 40 -12.52 -12.45 7.85
CA GLY A 40 -11.69 -13.64 8.07
C GLY A 40 -11.57 -14.59 6.87
N HIS A 41 -12.22 -14.29 5.74
CA HIS A 41 -12.13 -15.07 4.49
C HIS A 41 -11.48 -14.27 3.34
N TYR A 42 -10.86 -13.13 3.65
CA TYR A 42 -10.00 -12.38 2.75
C TYR A 42 -8.83 -11.79 3.54
N ALA A 43 -7.75 -11.48 2.84
CA ALA A 43 -6.56 -10.88 3.42
C ALA A 43 -6.26 -9.55 2.73
N VAL A 44 -5.37 -8.76 3.33
CA VAL A 44 -4.83 -7.56 2.68
C VAL A 44 -3.32 -7.55 2.86
N GLY A 45 -2.60 -7.47 1.74
CA GLY A 45 -1.18 -7.15 1.72
C GLY A 45 -0.98 -5.65 1.51
N HIS A 46 -0.07 -5.02 2.24
CA HIS A 46 0.36 -3.65 1.99
C HIS A 46 1.77 -3.67 1.41
N VAL A 47 1.96 -3.07 0.24
CA VAL A 47 3.19 -3.17 -0.54
C VAL A 47 3.70 -1.77 -0.87
N PHE A 48 5.00 -1.57 -0.64
CA PHE A 48 5.73 -0.40 -1.14
C PHE A 48 6.33 -0.75 -2.50
N MET A 49 5.88 -0.04 -3.53
CA MET A 49 6.29 -0.25 -4.91
C MET A 49 7.22 0.86 -5.41
N PRO A 50 8.08 0.57 -6.42
CA PRO A 50 8.77 1.60 -7.19
C PRO A 50 7.78 2.57 -7.82
N ARG A 51 8.25 3.77 -8.20
CA ARG A 51 7.44 4.76 -8.92
C ARG A 51 7.28 4.46 -10.40
N ASP A 52 8.15 3.61 -10.95
CA ASP A 52 8.12 3.22 -12.35
C ASP A 52 6.91 2.31 -12.63
N PRO A 53 5.97 2.72 -13.51
CA PRO A 53 4.78 1.93 -13.82
C PRO A 53 5.08 0.56 -14.44
N GLU A 54 6.17 0.41 -15.19
CA GLU A 54 6.54 -0.88 -15.80
C GLU A 54 7.00 -1.85 -14.70
N LEU A 55 7.77 -1.36 -13.73
CA LEU A 55 8.17 -2.17 -12.58
C LEU A 55 6.97 -2.50 -11.67
N GLN A 56 6.02 -1.59 -11.51
CA GLN A 56 4.78 -1.87 -10.78
C GLN A 56 4.00 -3.00 -11.44
N ALA A 57 3.76 -2.90 -12.75
CA ALA A 57 3.04 -3.94 -13.51
C ALA A 57 3.76 -5.30 -13.43
N HIS A 58 5.09 -5.29 -13.49
CA HIS A 58 5.89 -6.51 -13.32
C HIS A 58 5.71 -7.13 -11.93
N ILE A 59 5.76 -6.34 -10.86
CA ILE A 59 5.56 -6.79 -9.48
C ILE A 59 4.14 -7.32 -9.28
N GLU A 60 3.13 -6.62 -9.80
CA GLU A 60 1.73 -7.08 -9.74
C GLU A 60 1.53 -8.40 -10.47
N GLY A 61 2.20 -8.59 -11.62
CA GLY A 61 2.24 -9.87 -12.32
C GLY A 61 2.83 -11.01 -11.48
N ILE A 62 3.94 -10.76 -10.80
CA ILE A 62 4.55 -11.74 -9.88
C ILE A 62 3.60 -12.08 -8.73
N ILE A 63 2.95 -11.06 -8.14
CA ILE A 63 1.98 -11.28 -7.05
C ILE A 63 0.82 -12.15 -7.54
N ALA A 64 0.27 -11.87 -8.72
CA ALA A 64 -0.82 -12.64 -9.31
C ALA A 64 -0.41 -14.09 -9.62
N GLU A 65 0.79 -14.29 -10.19
CA GLU A 65 1.33 -15.63 -10.47
C GLU A 65 1.49 -16.44 -9.18
N VAL A 66 2.12 -15.87 -8.16
CA VAL A 66 2.34 -16.56 -6.88
C VAL A 66 1.02 -16.84 -6.17
N ALA A 67 0.08 -15.89 -6.14
CA ALA A 67 -1.25 -16.11 -5.55
C ALA A 67 -1.97 -17.28 -6.24
N GLN A 68 -1.90 -17.36 -7.57
CA GLN A 68 -2.46 -18.46 -8.33
C GLN A 68 -1.79 -19.80 -7.99
N LEU A 69 -0.46 -19.85 -7.89
CA LEU A 69 0.30 -21.06 -7.54
C LEU A 69 -0.05 -21.57 -6.13
N GLU A 70 -0.32 -20.67 -5.20
CA GLU A 70 -0.74 -20.99 -3.82
C GLU A 70 -2.25 -21.26 -3.71
N GLY A 71 -3.00 -21.20 -4.82
CA GLY A 71 -4.44 -21.44 -4.84
C GLY A 71 -5.27 -20.34 -4.17
N GLN A 72 -4.73 -19.13 -4.06
CA GLN A 72 -5.38 -17.96 -3.48
C GLN A 72 -5.94 -17.06 -4.59
N PRO A 73 -7.27 -16.91 -4.70
CA PRO A 73 -7.86 -16.00 -5.68
C PRO A 73 -7.47 -14.55 -5.37
N LEU A 74 -6.82 -13.89 -6.33
CA LEU A 74 -6.55 -12.46 -6.28
C LEU A 74 -7.87 -11.70 -6.50
N LEU A 75 -8.30 -10.92 -5.51
CA LEU A 75 -9.55 -10.15 -5.56
C LEU A 75 -9.33 -8.78 -6.22
N GLY A 76 -8.13 -8.22 -6.07
CA GLY A 76 -7.75 -7.00 -6.77
C GLY A 76 -6.68 -6.20 -6.04
N PHE A 77 -6.41 -5.02 -6.59
CA PHE A 77 -5.48 -4.06 -6.01
C PHE A 77 -6.18 -2.73 -5.75
N ARG A 78 -5.71 -2.01 -4.72
CA ARG A 78 -6.16 -0.67 -4.34
C ARG A 78 -4.96 0.26 -4.23
N ASP A 79 -5.06 1.42 -4.85
CA ASP A 79 -4.14 2.53 -4.59
C ASP A 79 -4.41 3.10 -3.21
N VAL A 80 -3.37 3.24 -2.40
CA VAL A 80 -3.48 3.88 -1.09
C VAL A 80 -3.41 5.39 -1.30
N PRO A 81 -4.46 6.16 -0.95
CA PRO A 81 -4.40 7.61 -1.04
C PRO A 81 -3.34 8.16 -0.09
N VAL A 82 -2.46 9.02 -0.60
CA VAL A 82 -1.39 9.67 0.17
C VAL A 82 -1.45 11.19 -0.02
N ASP A 83 -1.13 11.94 1.04
CA ASP A 83 -0.88 13.38 0.97
C ASP A 83 0.51 13.67 1.53
N ASN A 84 1.40 14.08 0.63
CA ASN A 84 2.81 14.28 0.93
C ASN A 84 3.15 15.76 1.13
N SER A 85 2.15 16.64 1.20
CA SER A 85 2.32 18.09 1.37
C SER A 85 3.17 18.45 2.58
N SER A 86 3.12 17.62 3.63
CA SER A 86 3.84 17.82 4.90
C SER A 86 5.19 17.11 4.99
N LEU A 87 5.62 16.38 3.94
CA LEU A 87 6.94 15.72 3.91
C LEU A 87 8.05 16.68 3.47
N SER A 88 9.27 16.43 3.97
CA SER A 88 10.48 17.11 3.47
C SER A 88 10.55 17.05 1.95
N LYS A 89 10.90 18.20 1.34
CA LYS A 89 11.10 18.34 -0.11
C LYS A 89 12.57 18.26 -0.51
N ALA A 90 13.45 17.87 0.41
CA ALA A 90 14.84 17.56 0.09
C ALA A 90 14.86 16.50 -1.03
N PRO A 91 15.63 16.70 -2.12
CA PRO A 91 15.58 15.84 -3.30
C PRO A 91 15.75 14.35 -2.98
N ASP A 92 16.69 14.01 -2.11
CA ASP A 92 16.97 12.61 -1.76
C ASP A 92 15.82 11.96 -0.98
N ILE A 93 15.15 12.72 -0.10
CA ILE A 93 13.99 12.23 0.66
C ILE A 93 12.79 12.08 -0.29
N ALA A 94 12.50 13.13 -1.05
CA ALA A 94 11.38 13.15 -1.98
C ALA A 94 11.53 12.11 -3.10
N ALA A 95 12.75 11.71 -3.47
CA ALA A 95 13.00 10.66 -4.45
C ALA A 95 12.79 9.25 -3.87
N SER A 96 12.98 9.07 -2.55
CA SER A 96 12.89 7.77 -1.89
C SER A 96 11.47 7.30 -1.59
N GLU A 97 10.47 8.18 -1.67
CA GLU A 97 9.10 7.80 -1.32
C GLU A 97 8.54 6.74 -2.31
N PRO A 98 8.03 5.60 -1.81
CA PRO A 98 7.44 4.57 -2.65
C PRO A 98 6.00 4.91 -3.05
N VAL A 99 5.48 4.20 -4.05
CA VAL A 99 4.04 4.11 -4.27
C VAL A 99 3.48 3.07 -3.30
N GLN A 100 2.37 3.39 -2.63
CA GLN A 100 1.73 2.49 -1.68
C GLN A 100 0.54 1.79 -2.34
N ARG A 101 0.57 0.46 -2.37
CA ARG A 101 -0.48 -0.38 -2.95
C ARG A 101 -0.97 -1.37 -1.91
N GLN A 102 -2.25 -1.71 -1.99
CA GLN A 102 -2.84 -2.80 -1.24
C GLN A 102 -3.34 -3.88 -2.19
N VAL A 103 -3.09 -5.14 -1.84
CA VAL A 103 -3.57 -6.32 -2.58
C VAL A 103 -4.58 -7.08 -1.73
N PHE A 104 -5.65 -7.55 -2.35
CA PHE A 104 -6.78 -8.24 -1.72
C PHE A 104 -6.94 -9.66 -2.27
#